data_AF-A0A1X1N946-F1
#
_entry.id   AF-A0A1X1N946-F1
#
_cell.length_a   1.000
_cell.length_b   1.000
_cell.length_c   1.000
_cell.angle_alpha   90.00
_cell.angle_beta   90.00
_cell.angle_gamma   90.00
#
_symmetry.space_group_name_H-M   'P 1'
#
loop_
_entity.id
_entity.type
_entity.pdbx_description
1 polymer ?
#
loop_
_entity_poly.entity_id
_entity_poly.type
_entity_poly.pdbx_seq_one_letter_code
_entity_poly.pdbx_strand_id
1 'polypeptide(L)'
;MRIRTDIAHDARVWNYWLGGKDDYPVDRAAGDRAMESWNKNTTPPITARSRAEFASFLDGLEVLEPGIVSCASWRFAAVTEVAQFGAVARKP
;
A
#
# COMPACT_ATOMS: atom_id res chain seq x y z
N MET A 1 28.39 10.13 -0.33
CA MET A 1 27.77 8.85 -0.76
C MET A 1 26.70 9.17 -1.79
N ARG A 2 26.74 8.56 -2.99
CA ARG A 2 25.80 8.86 -4.10
C ARG A 2 24.75 7.76 -4.19
N ILE A 3 23.47 8.12 -4.24
CA ILE A 3 22.37 7.16 -4.41
C ILE A 3 22.41 6.59 -5.83
N ARG A 4 22.39 5.25 -5.94
CA ARG A 4 22.23 4.54 -7.21
C ARG A 4 20.74 4.46 -7.55
N THR A 5 20.34 5.22 -8.57
CA THR A 5 18.95 5.34 -9.03
C THR A 5 18.63 4.41 -10.20
N ASP A 6 19.64 3.67 -10.66
CA ASP A 6 19.62 2.70 -11.76
C ASP A 6 19.58 1.25 -11.29
N ILE A 7 19.73 1.01 -9.98
CA ILE A 7 19.62 -0.31 -9.35
C ILE A 7 18.44 -0.26 -8.38
N ALA A 8 17.50 -1.20 -8.51
CA ALA A 8 16.34 -1.28 -7.62
C ALA A 8 16.77 -1.49 -6.15
N HIS A 9 16.04 -0.88 -5.22
CA HIS A 9 16.29 -1.01 -3.79
C HIS A 9 14.99 -1.35 -3.07
N ASP A 10 15.03 -2.36 -2.20
CA ASP A 10 13.84 -2.91 -1.53
C ASP A 10 12.97 -1.84 -0.85
N ALA A 11 13.58 -0.98 -0.02
CA ALA A 11 12.86 0.11 0.64
C ALA A 11 12.14 1.08 -0.34
N ARG A 12 12.66 1.28 -1.55
CA ARG A 12 12.03 2.15 -2.56
C ARG A 12 10.92 1.42 -3.32
N VAL A 13 11.04 0.11 -3.50
CA VAL A 13 9.94 -0.74 -3.98
C VAL A 13 8.78 -0.69 -2.98
N TRP A 14 9.07 -0.79 -1.69
CA TRP A 14 8.06 -0.60 -0.63
C TRP A 14 7.44 0.79 -0.69
N ASN A 15 8.24 1.85 -0.81
CA ASN A 15 7.72 3.20 -0.97
C ASN A 15 6.76 3.31 -2.18
N TYR A 16 7.12 2.72 -3.33
CA TYR A 16 6.25 2.67 -4.51
C TYR A 16 4.92 1.97 -4.22
N TRP A 17 4.95 0.77 -3.62
CA TRP A 17 3.72 0.03 -3.30
C TRP A 17 2.82 0.75 -2.29
N LEU A 18 3.40 1.54 -1.39
CA LEU A 18 2.66 2.37 -0.43
C LEU A 18 2.14 3.68 -1.04
N GLY A 19 2.41 3.93 -2.33
CA GLY A 19 2.01 5.16 -3.03
C GLY A 19 2.86 6.38 -2.64
N GLY A 20 4.04 6.17 -2.09
CA GLY A 20 5.04 7.22 -1.85
C GLY A 20 5.62 7.77 -3.16
N LYS A 21 6.54 8.74 -3.03
CA LYS A 21 7.15 9.44 -4.20
C LYS A 21 8.66 9.24 -4.33
N ASP A 22 9.29 8.67 -3.30
CA ASP A 22 10.72 8.42 -3.24
C ASP A 22 11.12 7.08 -3.90
N ASP A 23 10.82 6.95 -5.18
CA ASP A 23 11.13 5.78 -6.00
C ASP A 23 11.55 6.16 -7.43
N TYR A 24 12.28 5.25 -8.07
CA TYR A 24 12.74 5.40 -9.45
C TYR A 24 12.06 4.35 -10.36
N PRO A 25 12.09 4.53 -11.69
CA PRO A 25 11.48 3.57 -12.63
C PRO A 25 11.92 2.12 -12.43
N VAL A 26 13.18 1.90 -12.01
CA VAL A 26 13.71 0.55 -11.73
C VAL A 26 13.06 -0.10 -10.51
N ASP A 27 12.65 0.68 -9.52
CA ASP A 27 11.97 0.19 -8.32
C ASP A 27 10.52 -0.18 -8.67
N ARG A 28 9.81 0.67 -9.43
CA ARG A 28 8.44 0.37 -9.89
C ARG A 28 8.38 -0.89 -10.72
N ALA A 29 9.27 -1.01 -11.70
CA ALA A 29 9.36 -2.20 -12.55
C ALA A 29 9.77 -3.47 -11.78
N ALA A 30 10.51 -3.34 -10.67
CA ALA A 30 10.80 -4.46 -9.79
C ALA A 30 9.56 -4.84 -8.96
N GLY A 31 8.84 -3.84 -8.43
CA GLY A 31 7.59 -4.03 -7.71
C GLY A 31 6.50 -4.71 -8.54
N ASP A 32 6.32 -4.28 -9.80
CA ASP A 32 5.33 -4.88 -10.69
C ASP A 32 5.62 -6.36 -10.96
N ARG A 33 6.89 -6.71 -11.24
CA ARG A 33 7.32 -8.11 -11.44
C ARG A 33 7.17 -8.95 -10.18
N ALA A 34 7.47 -8.37 -9.01
CA ALA A 34 7.30 -9.07 -7.74
C ALA A 34 5.81 -9.36 -7.47
N MET A 35 4.91 -8.43 -7.77
CA MET A 35 3.46 -8.65 -7.65
C MET A 35 2.95 -9.70 -8.64
N GLU A 36 3.41 -9.66 -9.90
CA GLU A 36 3.10 -10.67 -10.91
C GLU A 36 3.54 -12.07 -10.45
N SER A 37 4.78 -12.19 -9.95
CA SER A 37 5.32 -13.43 -9.41
C SER A 37 4.52 -13.92 -8.20
N TRP A 38 4.17 -13.03 -7.27
CA TRP A 38 3.35 -13.37 -6.12
C TRP A 38 2.01 -13.97 -6.56
N ASN A 39 1.29 -13.28 -7.44
CA ASN A 39 -0.03 -13.70 -7.93
C ASN A 39 -0.02 -14.98 -8.75
N LYS A 40 1.09 -15.28 -9.42
CA LYS A 40 1.26 -16.56 -10.13
C LYS A 40 1.43 -17.75 -9.19
N ASN A 41 2.01 -17.52 -8.00
CA ASN A 41 2.44 -18.59 -7.10
C ASN A 41 1.64 -18.70 -5.80
N THR A 42 0.67 -17.80 -5.55
CA THR A 42 -0.17 -17.81 -4.35
C THR A 42 -1.66 -17.72 -4.68
N THR A 43 -2.47 -18.40 -3.86
CA THR A 43 -3.93 -18.38 -3.94
C THR A 43 -4.49 -17.95 -2.59
N PRO A 44 -5.38 -16.93 -2.53
CA PRO A 44 -5.90 -16.13 -3.64
C PRO A 44 -4.92 -15.06 -4.15
N PRO A 45 -5.05 -14.60 -5.40
CA PRO A 45 -4.24 -13.50 -5.94
C PRO A 45 -4.53 -12.19 -5.21
N ILE A 46 -3.52 -11.33 -5.12
CA ILE A 46 -3.58 -10.02 -4.49
C ILE A 46 -3.67 -8.92 -5.56
N THR A 47 -4.54 -7.94 -5.33
CA THR A 47 -4.55 -6.69 -6.10
C THR A 47 -4.23 -5.56 -5.12
N ALA A 48 -2.99 -5.07 -5.16
CA ALA A 48 -2.61 -3.88 -4.42
C ALA A 48 -3.40 -2.67 -4.97
N ARG A 49 -3.79 -1.77 -4.07
CA ARG A 49 -4.53 -0.56 -4.41
C ARG A 49 -3.92 0.62 -3.69
N SER A 50 -3.87 1.75 -4.37
CA SER A 50 -3.56 3.04 -3.75
C SER A 50 -4.61 3.42 -2.71
N ARG A 51 -4.25 4.37 -1.85
CA ARG A 51 -5.19 4.94 -0.88
C ARG A 51 -6.44 5.54 -1.54
N ALA A 52 -6.30 6.14 -2.71
CA ALA A 52 -7.40 6.74 -3.46
C ALA A 52 -8.35 5.67 -4.02
N GLU A 53 -7.82 4.61 -4.62
CA GLU A 53 -8.64 3.47 -5.09
C GLU A 53 -9.29 2.71 -3.93
N PHE A 54 -8.65 2.64 -2.77
CA PHE A 54 -9.28 2.10 -1.56
C PHE A 54 -10.41 3.00 -1.09
N ALA A 55 -10.22 4.33 -1.08
CA ALA A 55 -11.21 5.29 -0.65
C ALA A 55 -12.50 5.24 -1.49
N SER A 56 -12.41 4.96 -2.80
CA SER A 56 -13.61 4.86 -3.64
C SER A 56 -14.55 3.72 -3.26
N PHE A 57 -14.08 2.70 -2.52
CA PHE A 57 -15.00 1.68 -1.98
C PHE A 57 -15.84 2.17 -0.80
N LEU A 58 -15.47 3.31 -0.23
CA LEU A 58 -16.15 3.93 0.91
C LEU A 58 -17.09 5.08 0.46
N ASP A 59 -17.20 5.31 -0.85
CA ASP A 59 -18.06 6.35 -1.41
C ASP A 59 -19.52 6.17 -0.94
N GLY A 60 -20.10 7.25 -0.41
CA GLY A 60 -21.46 7.26 0.14
C GLY A 60 -21.61 6.70 1.57
N LEU A 61 -20.51 6.36 2.24
CA LEU A 61 -20.49 5.97 3.65
C LEU A 61 -19.93 7.09 4.54
N GLU A 62 -20.37 7.11 5.79
CA GLU A 62 -19.78 7.97 6.82
C GLU A 62 -18.54 7.27 7.40
N VAL A 63 -17.35 7.70 6.98
CA VAL A 63 -16.08 7.14 7.49
C VAL A 63 -15.86 7.60 8.92
N LEU A 64 -15.64 6.65 9.83
CA LEU A 64 -15.38 6.92 11.24
C LEU A 64 -13.89 7.19 11.48
N GLU A 65 -13.58 7.96 12.53
CA GLU A 65 -12.22 8.16 13.01
C GLU A 65 -11.52 6.83 13.39
N PRO A 66 -10.23 6.64 13.08
CA PRO A 66 -9.25 7.60 12.54
C PRO A 66 -9.23 7.72 11.00
N GLY A 67 -10.25 7.23 10.30
CA GLY A 67 -10.30 7.25 8.84
C GLY A 67 -9.52 6.10 8.19
N ILE A 68 -8.97 6.35 7.00
CA ILE A 68 -8.15 5.36 6.30
C ILE A 68 -6.74 5.45 6.87
N VAL A 69 -6.29 4.42 7.59
CA VAL A 69 -4.93 4.34 8.18
C VAL A 69 -4.35 2.94 7.95
N SER A 70 -3.12 2.69 8.38
CA SER A 70 -2.60 1.32 8.49
C SER A 70 -3.56 0.45 9.33
N CYS A 71 -3.83 -0.78 8.90
CA CYS A 71 -4.69 -1.71 9.64
C CYS A 71 -4.25 -1.87 11.11
N ALA A 72 -2.94 -1.83 11.37
CA ALA A 72 -2.41 -1.95 12.73
C ALA A 72 -2.83 -0.77 13.63
N SER A 73 -3.12 0.39 13.05
CA SER A 73 -3.50 1.62 13.76
C SER A 73 -5.00 1.72 14.07
N TRP A 74 -5.82 0.77 13.59
CA TRP A 74 -7.24 0.72 13.95
C TRP A 74 -7.42 0.06 15.32
N ARG A 75 -8.03 0.79 16.27
CA ARG A 75 -8.35 0.37 17.66
C ARG A 75 -7.14 0.06 18.56
N PHE A 76 -5.94 0.13 18.03
CA PHE A 76 -4.69 0.06 18.79
C PHE A 76 -3.77 1.17 18.31
N ALA A 77 -3.02 1.80 19.22
CA ALA A 77 -1.91 2.67 18.85
C ALA A 77 -0.70 1.79 18.49
N ALA A 78 -0.81 0.97 17.43
CA ALA A 78 0.30 0.12 17.03
C ALA A 78 1.50 0.95 16.61
N VAL A 79 2.68 0.50 17.05
CA VAL A 79 3.96 1.20 16.89
C VAL A 79 4.53 1.00 15.47
N THR A 80 4.02 0.02 14.70
CA THR A 80 4.54 -0.35 13.38
C THR A 80 3.45 -0.24 12.32
N GLU A 81 3.76 0.48 11.24
CA GLU A 81 2.91 0.60 10.06
C GLU A 81 2.97 -0.68 9.20
N VAL A 82 1.83 -1.10 8.65
CA VAL A 82 1.75 -2.23 7.71
C VAL A 82 1.23 -1.75 6.36
N ALA A 83 1.51 -2.52 5.30
CA ALA A 83 1.14 -2.14 3.94
C ALA A 83 -0.36 -2.16 3.66
N GLN A 84 -1.18 -2.77 4.52
CA GLN A 84 -2.63 -2.82 4.37
C GLN A 84 -3.31 -1.59 4.98
N PHE A 85 -4.16 -0.93 4.20
CA PHE A 85 -5.09 0.08 4.71
C PHE A 85 -6.27 -0.56 5.44
N GLY A 86 -6.70 0.07 6.53
CA GLY A 86 -7.94 -0.21 7.25
C GLY A 86 -8.81 1.03 7.35
N ALA A 87 -10.12 0.83 7.34
CA ALA A 87 -11.14 1.85 7.60
C ALA A 87 -12.41 1.20 8.16
N VAL A 88 -13.17 1.95 8.95
CA VAL A 88 -14.53 1.58 9.38
C VAL A 88 -15.46 2.71 8.94
N ALA A 89 -16.56 2.33 8.29
CA ALA A 89 -17.55 3.29 7.82
C ALA A 89 -18.97 2.82 8.15
N ARG A 90 -19.85 3.78 8.43
CA ARG A 90 -21.27 3.57 8.71
C ARG A 90 -22.08 3.80 7.44
N LYS A 91 -23.04 2.91 7.18
CA LYS A 91 -24.09 3.16 6.19
C LYS A 91 -25.07 4.19 6.78
N PRO A 92 -25.39 5.27 6.04
CA PRO A 92 -26.39 6.26 6.47
C PRO A 92 -27.73 5.64 6.85
#